data_AF-A0A8J9TJI1-F1
#
_entry.id   AF-A0A8J9TJI1-F1
#
_cell.length_a   1.000
_cell.length_b   1.000
_cell.length_c   1.000
_cell.angle_alpha   90.00
_cell.angle_beta   90.00
_cell.angle_gamma   90.00
#
_symmetry.space_group_name_H-M   'P 1'
#
loop_
_entity.id
_entity.type
_entity.pdbx_description
1 polymer ?
#
loop_
_entity_poly.entity_id
_entity_poly.type
_entity_poly.pdbx_seq_one_letter_code
_entity_poly.pdbx_strand_id
1 'polypeptide(L)'
;MIQFPFFSTLLLFSATTALTVLPSESGFRPEPSISRRVLLATLLGTAAATPFAAQVAHAADDEAVYFGAGCFWHMQHEFIQAERDLLGRDLDTQLSATAGYAGGTKTDGQGRVCYHNFQNVADYGRLGHGEVVGLTLPSDKVAEFGKVYFSLLDPKTK
;
A
#
# COMPACT_ATOMS: atom_id res chain seq x y z
N MET A 1 -32.95 40.47 14.53
CA MET A 1 -34.40 40.25 14.29
C MET A 1 -34.73 40.81 12.91
N ILE A 2 -34.52 40.03 11.84
CA ILE A 2 -35.10 40.27 10.50
C ILE A 2 -35.43 38.88 9.93
N GLN A 3 -36.61 38.82 9.34
CA GLN A 3 -37.45 37.64 9.06
C GLN A 3 -37.15 37.00 7.69
N PHE A 4 -37.45 35.71 7.58
CA PHE A 4 -37.41 34.82 6.39
C PHE A 4 -38.26 35.31 5.19
N PRO A 5 -38.13 34.69 3.99
CA PRO A 5 -39.01 33.55 3.70
C PRO A 5 -38.35 32.34 2.99
N PHE A 6 -38.85 31.17 3.41
CA PHE A 6 -39.05 29.92 2.67
C PHE A 6 -38.97 29.98 1.14
N PHE A 7 -38.21 29.07 0.54
CA PHE A 7 -38.63 28.40 -0.70
C PHE A 7 -38.25 26.91 -0.67
N SER A 8 -39.31 26.11 -0.80
CA SER A 8 -39.32 24.67 -1.04
C SER A 8 -39.08 24.43 -2.53
N THR A 9 -38.14 23.56 -2.91
CA THR A 9 -38.29 22.74 -4.12
C THR A 9 -37.46 21.46 -4.00
N LEU A 10 -38.19 20.36 -3.89
CA LEU A 10 -37.76 18.99 -4.13
C LEU A 10 -37.52 18.82 -5.64
N LEU A 11 -36.35 18.33 -6.07
CA LEU A 11 -36.19 17.83 -7.44
C LEU A 11 -35.35 16.56 -7.43
N LEU A 12 -36.05 15.46 -7.72
CA LEU A 12 -35.52 14.12 -7.92
C LEU A 12 -34.59 14.09 -9.13
N PHE A 13 -33.37 13.60 -8.95
CA PHE A 13 -32.56 13.10 -10.06
C PHE A 13 -32.73 11.58 -10.13
N SER A 14 -33.56 11.13 -11.07
CA SER A 14 -33.60 9.74 -11.54
C SER A 14 -32.71 9.66 -12.78
N ALA A 15 -31.60 8.93 -12.68
CA ALA A 15 -30.75 8.59 -13.83
C ALA A 15 -30.61 7.07 -13.87
N THR A 16 -31.55 6.42 -14.58
CA THR A 16 -31.46 5.00 -14.92
C THR A 16 -31.14 4.89 -16.40
N THR A 17 -29.86 4.83 -16.73
CA THR A 17 -29.40 4.37 -18.06
C THR A 17 -28.96 2.93 -17.90
N ALA A 18 -29.90 2.02 -18.16
CA ALA A 18 -29.60 0.60 -18.30
C ALA A 18 -28.86 0.41 -19.64
N LEU A 19 -27.55 0.17 -19.57
CA LEU A 19 -26.76 -0.29 -20.70
C LEU A 19 -26.82 -1.82 -20.72
N THR A 20 -27.67 -2.38 -21.58
CA THR A 20 -27.73 -3.81 -21.86
C THR A 20 -26.45 -4.23 -22.61
N VAL A 21 -25.57 -4.95 -21.92
CA VAL A 21 -24.45 -5.67 -22.52
C VAL A 21 -24.99 -6.92 -23.22
N LEU A 22 -24.75 -7.02 -24.52
CA LEU A 22 -25.01 -8.24 -25.31
C LEU A 22 -23.95 -9.30 -24.94
N PRO A 23 -24.32 -10.56 -24.67
CA PRO A 23 -23.34 -11.63 -24.53
C PRO A 23 -22.77 -11.98 -25.92
N SER A 24 -21.45 -11.83 -26.06
CA SER A 24 -20.69 -12.39 -27.17
C SER A 24 -20.50 -13.88 -26.90
N GLU A 25 -21.15 -14.72 -27.69
CA GLU A 25 -20.87 -16.15 -27.75
C GLU A 25 -19.55 -16.36 -28.52
N SER A 26 -18.51 -16.75 -27.81
CA SER A 26 -17.34 -17.39 -28.41
C SER A 26 -17.17 -18.77 -27.80
N GLY A 27 -17.73 -19.77 -28.49
CA GLY A 27 -17.59 -21.17 -28.15
C GLY A 27 -16.12 -21.60 -28.18
N PHE A 28 -15.60 -22.01 -27.02
CA PHE A 28 -14.34 -22.72 -26.92
C PHE A 28 -14.63 -24.23 -26.98
N ARG A 29 -14.31 -24.85 -28.11
CA ARG A 29 -14.26 -26.31 -28.27
C ARG A 29 -12.81 -26.77 -28.12
N PRO A 30 -12.46 -27.58 -27.11
CA PRO A 30 -11.21 -28.32 -27.13
C PRO A 30 -11.47 -29.76 -27.61
N GLU A 31 -10.89 -30.13 -28.74
CA GLU A 31 -10.78 -31.53 -29.22
C GLU A 31 -9.36 -31.71 -29.80
N PRO A 32 -8.80 -32.93 -29.84
CA PRO A 32 -7.61 -33.25 -29.05
C PRO A 32 -6.41 -33.68 -29.89
N SER A 33 -5.27 -33.78 -29.20
CA SER A 33 -4.10 -34.62 -29.50
C SER A 33 -3.48 -34.56 -30.90
N ILE A 34 -2.32 -33.91 -31.00
CA ILE A 34 -1.28 -34.30 -31.95
C ILE A 34 -0.09 -34.81 -31.14
N SER A 35 -0.09 -36.12 -30.92
CA SER A 35 1.10 -36.89 -30.59
C SER A 35 1.58 -37.56 -31.87
N ARG A 36 2.84 -37.31 -32.25
CA ARG A 36 3.83 -38.31 -32.68
C ARG A 36 5.07 -37.63 -33.27
N ARG A 37 6.18 -37.78 -32.54
CA ARG A 37 7.49 -38.21 -33.05
C ARG A 37 8.02 -37.54 -34.33
N VAL A 38 8.92 -36.57 -34.16
CA VAL A 38 10.13 -36.41 -35.00
C VAL A 38 11.20 -35.78 -34.08
N LEU A 39 12.06 -36.57 -33.45
CA LEU A 39 13.35 -37.13 -33.90
C LEU A 39 14.51 -36.31 -33.31
N LEU A 40 15.27 -36.99 -32.44
CA LEU A 40 16.54 -36.60 -31.85
C LEU A 40 17.55 -36.10 -32.90
N ALA A 41 18.21 -34.98 -32.60
CA ALA A 41 19.56 -34.69 -33.09
C ALA A 41 20.46 -34.42 -31.87
N THR A 42 21.21 -35.44 -31.47
CA THR A 42 22.18 -35.43 -30.38
C THR A 42 23.47 -34.74 -30.82
N LEU A 43 23.75 -33.55 -30.29
CA LEU A 43 25.08 -32.95 -30.32
C LEU A 43 25.78 -33.27 -28.99
N LEU A 44 26.81 -34.12 -29.05
CA LEU A 44 27.74 -34.35 -27.95
C LEU A 44 28.60 -33.09 -27.75
N GLY A 45 28.18 -32.22 -26.86
CA GLY A 45 29.05 -31.23 -26.22
C GLY A 45 29.09 -31.54 -24.73
N THR A 46 30.22 -31.98 -24.20
CA THR A 46 30.43 -32.10 -22.75
C THR A 46 30.59 -30.71 -22.14
N ALA A 47 29.47 -29.98 -22.06
CA ALA A 47 29.34 -28.85 -21.16
C ALA A 47 29.23 -29.43 -19.75
N ALA A 48 30.21 -29.16 -18.89
CA ALA A 48 30.10 -29.44 -17.47
C ALA A 48 28.86 -28.70 -16.93
N ALA A 49 27.77 -29.44 -16.76
CA ALA A 49 26.55 -28.93 -16.17
C ALA A 49 26.83 -28.68 -14.68
N THR A 50 27.28 -27.47 -14.35
CA THR A 50 27.18 -26.98 -12.98
C THR A 50 25.68 -27.00 -12.63
N PRO A 51 25.25 -27.74 -11.60
CA PRO A 51 23.86 -27.68 -11.18
C PRO A 51 23.60 -26.25 -10.71
N PHE A 52 22.89 -25.47 -11.54
CA PHE A 52 22.28 -24.23 -11.09
C PHE A 52 21.18 -24.66 -10.14
N ALA A 53 21.51 -24.75 -8.86
CA ALA A 53 20.52 -24.92 -7.81
C ALA A 53 19.62 -23.69 -7.89
N ALA A 54 18.42 -23.85 -8.44
CA ALA A 54 17.40 -22.83 -8.41
C ALA A 54 17.10 -22.56 -6.93
N GLN A 55 17.65 -21.46 -6.40
CA GLN A 55 17.25 -20.96 -5.11
C GLN A 55 15.79 -20.55 -5.24
N VAL A 56 14.92 -21.33 -4.60
CA VAL A 56 13.53 -20.95 -4.43
C VAL A 56 13.57 -19.69 -3.56
N ALA A 57 13.32 -18.54 -4.18
CA ALA A 57 13.10 -17.30 -3.44
C ALA A 57 11.87 -17.52 -2.57
N HIS A 58 12.09 -17.65 -1.27
CA HIS A 58 10.99 -17.60 -0.31
C HIS A 58 10.52 -16.15 -0.32
N ALA A 59 9.37 -15.88 -0.93
CA ALA A 59 8.70 -14.61 -0.71
C ALA A 59 8.38 -14.57 0.78
N ALA A 60 8.98 -13.63 1.51
CA ALA A 60 8.52 -13.33 2.86
C ALA A 60 7.11 -12.76 2.75
N ASP A 61 6.26 -13.10 3.72
CA ASP A 61 4.95 -12.49 3.81
C ASP A 61 5.11 -10.99 4.08
N ASP A 62 4.12 -10.20 3.68
CA ASP A 62 4.12 -8.75 3.88
C ASP A 62 3.33 -8.41 5.15
N GLU A 63 3.91 -7.58 6.01
CA GLU A 63 3.34 -7.11 7.27
C GLU A 63 2.96 -5.63 7.17
N ALA A 64 1.73 -5.30 7.57
CA ALA A 64 1.31 -3.91 7.75
C ALA A 64 1.77 -3.41 9.12
N VAL A 65 2.67 -2.44 9.14
CA VAL A 65 3.23 -1.86 10.36
C VAL A 65 3.00 -0.36 10.43
N TYR A 66 2.92 0.18 11.65
CA TYR A 66 2.90 1.62 11.90
C TYR A 66 3.98 1.97 12.90
N PHE A 67 4.76 3.01 12.61
CA PHE A 67 5.67 3.63 13.57
C PHE A 67 5.22 5.05 13.88
N GLY A 68 5.37 5.49 15.13
CA GLY A 68 4.98 6.84 15.57
C GLY A 68 5.99 7.43 16.52
N ALA A 69 6.64 8.52 16.10
CA ALA A 69 7.52 9.32 16.95
C ALA A 69 7.66 10.75 16.41
N GLY A 70 6.99 11.70 17.05
CA GLY A 70 7.08 13.11 16.67
C GLY A 70 6.43 13.39 15.31
N CYS A 71 7.08 14.24 14.50
CA CYS A 71 6.51 14.73 13.25
C CYS A 71 6.53 13.67 12.13
N PHE A 72 5.37 13.25 11.65
CA PHE A 72 5.24 12.27 10.57
C PHE A 72 5.81 12.71 9.21
N TRP A 73 6.04 14.02 8.96
CA TRP A 73 6.62 14.50 7.71
C TRP A 73 8.08 14.09 7.61
N HIS A 74 8.81 14.28 8.71
CA HIS A 74 10.19 13.81 8.83
C HIS A 74 10.23 12.28 8.77
N MET A 75 9.43 11.60 9.60
CA MET A 75 9.44 10.14 9.64
C MET A 75 9.09 9.50 8.29
N GLN A 76 8.11 10.05 7.56
CA GLN A 76 7.72 9.52 6.25
C GLN A 76 8.86 9.70 5.24
N HIS A 77 9.53 10.86 5.25
CA HIS A 77 10.68 11.09 4.38
C HIS A 77 11.78 10.04 4.63
N GLU A 78 12.19 9.85 5.88
CA GLU A 78 13.24 8.90 6.24
C GLU A 78 12.84 7.46 5.90
N PHE A 79 11.57 7.09 6.08
CA PHE A 79 11.09 5.77 5.71
C PHE A 79 11.04 5.55 4.22
N ILE A 80 10.72 6.58 3.42
CA ILE A 80 10.83 6.49 1.96
C ILE A 80 12.28 6.25 1.54
N GLN A 81 13.25 6.91 2.16
CA GLN A 81 14.67 6.64 1.89
C GLN A 81 15.04 5.21 2.27
N ALA A 82 14.60 4.74 3.44
CA ALA A 82 14.85 3.37 3.89
C ALA A 82 14.17 2.31 3.00
N GLU A 83 12.98 2.56 2.45
CA GLU A 83 12.34 1.67 1.47
C GLU A 83 13.18 1.56 0.19
N ARG A 84 13.78 2.67 -0.26
CA ARG A 84 14.70 2.67 -1.41
C ARG A 84 15.97 1.89 -1.09
N ASP A 85 16.63 2.23 0.01
CA ASP A 85 17.95 1.70 0.36
C ASP A 85 17.93 0.23 0.82
N LEU A 86 16.94 -0.16 1.61
CA LEU A 86 16.87 -1.49 2.25
C LEU A 86 16.02 -2.49 1.46
N LEU A 87 15.00 -2.00 0.73
CA LEU A 87 14.03 -2.84 0.01
C LEU A 87 14.15 -2.72 -1.51
N GLY A 88 14.95 -1.78 -2.03
CA GLY A 88 15.12 -1.57 -3.47
C GLY A 88 13.88 -1.04 -4.17
N ARG A 89 13.03 -0.28 -3.46
CA ARG A 89 11.78 0.29 -4.01
C ARG A 89 12.07 1.63 -4.70
N ASP A 90 12.60 1.58 -5.92
CA ASP A 90 13.03 2.77 -6.66
C ASP A 90 11.90 3.55 -7.35
N LEU A 91 10.80 2.87 -7.70
CA LEU A 91 9.68 3.54 -8.35
C LEU A 91 8.68 4.04 -7.31
N ASP A 92 8.12 5.22 -7.53
CA ASP A 92 7.13 5.81 -6.61
C ASP A 92 5.89 4.93 -6.44
N THR A 93 5.58 4.09 -7.42
CA THR A 93 4.49 3.11 -7.36
C THR A 93 4.76 1.92 -6.44
N GLN A 94 6.00 1.73 -6.00
CA GLN A 94 6.41 0.66 -5.09
C GLN A 94 6.48 1.12 -3.64
N LEU A 95 6.62 2.43 -3.40
CA LEU A 95 6.68 2.99 -2.06
C LEU A 95 5.34 2.84 -1.33
N SER A 96 5.40 2.52 -0.04
CA SER A 96 4.20 2.25 0.78
C SER A 96 4.02 3.20 1.97
N ALA A 97 5.08 3.90 2.41
CA ALA A 97 5.05 4.80 3.55
C ALA A 97 4.01 5.93 3.41
N THR A 98 2.98 5.87 4.25
CA THR A 98 1.86 6.81 4.28
C THR A 98 1.70 7.41 5.67
N ALA A 99 1.78 8.73 5.76
CA ALA A 99 1.54 9.47 7.00
C ALA A 99 0.05 9.44 7.39
N GLY A 100 -0.23 9.35 8.70
CA GLY A 100 -1.59 9.32 9.23
C GLY A 100 -1.65 9.50 10.75
N TYR A 101 -2.82 9.20 11.32
CA TYR A 101 -3.09 9.31 12.76
C TYR A 101 -3.55 7.96 13.30
N ALA A 102 -2.98 7.51 14.42
CA ALA A 102 -3.36 6.25 15.07
C ALA A 102 -3.18 6.32 16.59
N GLY A 103 -3.57 5.25 17.29
CA GLY A 103 -3.45 5.10 18.75
C GLY A 103 -4.58 5.75 19.56
N GLY A 104 -5.33 6.68 18.97
CA GLY A 104 -6.52 7.27 19.58
C GLY A 104 -7.79 6.47 19.28
N THR A 105 -8.82 6.66 20.12
CA THR A 105 -10.12 5.97 20.00
C THR A 105 -11.28 6.90 19.66
N LYS A 106 -11.01 8.19 19.47
CA LYS A 106 -12.04 9.23 19.28
C LYS A 106 -11.96 9.84 17.89
N THR A 107 -13.10 10.32 17.42
CA THR A 107 -13.25 11.19 16.26
C THR A 107 -14.16 12.35 16.64
N ASP A 108 -14.27 13.37 15.79
CA ASP A 108 -15.31 14.39 15.99
C ASP A 108 -16.71 13.85 15.65
N GLY A 109 -17.74 14.69 15.81
CA GLY A 109 -19.13 14.30 15.49
C GLY A 109 -19.39 13.93 14.02
N GLN A 110 -18.42 14.13 13.13
CA GLN A 110 -18.48 13.78 11.71
C GLN A 110 -17.52 12.62 11.35
N GLY A 111 -16.88 11.99 12.34
CA GLY A 111 -15.93 10.91 12.10
C GLY A 111 -14.55 11.36 11.63
N ARG A 112 -14.21 12.64 11.73
CA ARG A 112 -12.96 13.20 11.23
C ARG A 112 -11.85 13.14 12.28
N VAL A 113 -10.63 13.07 11.77
CA VAL A 113 -9.37 13.34 12.49
C VAL A 113 -8.54 14.22 11.58
N CYS A 114 -8.25 15.44 12.03
CA CYS A 114 -7.62 16.48 11.24
C CYS A 114 -6.25 16.84 11.80
N TYR A 115 -5.38 17.28 10.89
CA TYR A 115 -4.12 17.90 11.26
C TYR A 115 -4.35 19.11 12.17
N HIS A 116 -3.31 19.47 12.91
CA HIS A 116 -3.34 20.62 13.80
C HIS A 116 -3.80 21.87 13.05
N ASN A 117 -4.79 22.57 13.59
CA ASN A 117 -5.41 23.73 12.96
C ASN A 117 -5.83 24.77 14.01
N PHE A 118 -5.82 26.04 13.61
CA PHE A 118 -6.11 27.17 14.51
C PHE A 118 -7.50 27.12 15.17
N GLN A 119 -8.46 26.44 14.55
CA GLN A 119 -9.82 26.33 15.04
C GLN A 119 -10.03 25.14 15.98
N ASN A 120 -9.00 24.30 16.19
CA ASN A 120 -9.06 23.05 16.96
C ASN A 120 -10.17 22.08 16.49
N VAL A 121 -10.58 22.17 15.21
CA VAL A 121 -11.62 21.31 14.65
C VAL A 121 -11.03 19.94 14.40
N ALA A 122 -11.59 18.92 15.04
CA ALA A 122 -11.18 17.52 14.90
C ALA A 122 -9.67 17.29 15.08
N ASP A 123 -8.98 18.13 15.87
CA ASP A 123 -7.54 18.08 16.06
C ASP A 123 -7.09 16.69 16.58
N TYR A 124 -6.14 16.07 15.88
CA TYR A 124 -5.71 14.70 16.17
C TYR A 124 -5.18 14.53 17.60
N GLY A 125 -4.40 15.50 18.10
CA GLY A 125 -3.80 15.44 19.43
C GLY A 125 -4.85 15.57 20.52
N ARG A 126 -5.84 16.45 20.35
CA ARG A 126 -6.98 16.57 21.27
C ARG A 126 -7.89 15.35 21.29
N LEU A 127 -7.97 14.65 20.16
CA LEU A 127 -8.70 13.39 20.04
C LEU A 127 -7.90 12.18 20.54
N GLY A 128 -6.64 12.38 20.96
CA GLY A 128 -5.77 11.37 21.55
C GLY A 128 -5.04 10.50 20.54
N HIS A 129 -4.96 10.91 19.28
CA HIS A 129 -4.14 10.24 18.28
C HIS A 129 -2.70 10.75 18.33
N GLY A 130 -1.77 9.91 17.91
CA GLY A 130 -0.40 10.31 17.57
C GLY A 130 -0.22 10.37 16.05
N GLU A 131 0.74 11.19 15.61
CA GLU A 131 1.24 11.14 14.24
C GLU A 131 2.00 9.83 14.02
N VAL A 132 1.65 9.11 12.95
CA VAL A 132 2.26 7.83 12.58
C VAL A 132 2.56 7.77 11.10
N VAL A 133 3.44 6.86 10.71
CA VAL A 133 3.64 6.44 9.32
C VAL A 133 3.38 4.95 9.23
N GLY A 134 2.42 4.57 8.38
CA GLY A 134 2.10 3.19 8.05
C GLY A 134 2.81 2.76 6.78
N LEU A 135 3.29 1.52 6.73
CA LEU A 135 3.94 0.94 5.56
C LEU A 135 3.83 -0.58 5.56
N THR A 136 4.08 -1.17 4.40
CA THR A 136 4.10 -2.62 4.22
C THR A 136 5.55 -3.09 4.11
N LEU A 137 5.97 -3.95 5.03
CA LEU A 137 7.32 -4.50 5.08
C LEU A 137 7.30 -6.02 4.93
N PRO A 138 8.25 -6.62 4.19
CA PRO A 138 8.49 -8.05 4.29
C PRO A 138 8.75 -8.45 5.75
N SER A 139 8.16 -9.55 6.25
CA SER A 139 8.23 -9.96 7.66
C SER A 139 9.67 -10.09 8.15
N ASP A 140 10.59 -10.51 7.29
CA ASP A 140 12.03 -10.66 7.58
C ASP A 140 12.80 -9.32 7.62
N LYS A 141 12.21 -8.23 7.11
CA LYS A 141 12.78 -6.89 7.09
C LYS A 141 12.32 -5.98 8.23
N VAL A 142 11.28 -6.35 8.96
CA VAL A 142 10.73 -5.55 10.07
C VAL A 142 11.80 -5.17 11.10
N ALA A 143 12.65 -6.13 11.49
CA ALA A 143 13.71 -5.88 12.49
C ALA A 143 14.81 -4.95 11.97
N GLU A 144 15.16 -5.04 10.69
CA GLU A 144 16.15 -4.17 10.06
C GLU A 144 15.61 -2.74 9.94
N PHE A 145 14.36 -2.59 9.51
CA PHE A 145 13.67 -1.30 9.44
C PHE A 145 13.50 -0.66 10.83
N GLY A 146 13.25 -1.48 11.86
CA GLY A 146 13.20 -1.02 13.25
C GLY A 146 14.50 -0.37 13.72
N LYS A 147 15.67 -0.79 13.22
CA LYS A 147 16.95 -0.13 13.53
C LYS A 147 17.01 1.28 12.97
N VAL A 148 16.51 1.49 11.75
CA VAL A 148 16.38 2.84 11.16
C VAL A 148 15.47 3.70 12.05
N TYR A 149 14.30 3.18 12.42
CA TYR A 149 13.38 3.90 13.31
C TYR A 149 14.06 4.37 14.60
N PHE A 150 14.77 3.48 15.31
CA PHE A 150 15.42 3.85 16.57
C PHE A 150 16.63 4.78 16.36
N SER A 151 17.36 4.70 15.23
CA SER A 151 18.46 5.62 14.97
C SER A 151 17.99 7.06 14.69
N LEU A 152 16.74 7.26 14.26
CA LEU A 152 16.15 8.59 14.12
C LEU A 152 15.80 9.25 15.47
N LEU A 153 15.82 8.48 16.55
CA LEU A 153 15.49 8.94 17.91
C LEU A 153 16.72 9.12 18.81
N ASP A 154 17.87 8.56 18.43
CA ASP A 154 19.10 8.71 19.20
C ASP A 154 19.69 10.12 18.99
N PRO A 155 19.88 10.92 20.05
CA PRO A 155 20.48 12.25 19.94
C PRO A 155 21.93 12.25 19.47
N LYS A 156 22.61 11.09 19.44
CA LYS A 156 24.01 10.97 18.97
C LYS A 156 24.15 10.71 17.48
N THR A 157 23.07 10.32 16.81
CA THR A 157 23.01 10.05 15.37
C THR A 157 22.32 11.18 14.60
N LYS A 158 21.99 12.29 15.29
CA LYS A 158 21.49 13.53 14.69
C LYS A 158 22.60 14.54 14.47
#